data_AF-A0A1Q2KY58-F1
#
_entry.id   AF-A0A1Q2KY58-F1
#
_cell.length_a   1.000
_cell.length_b   1.000
_cell.length_c   1.000
_cell.angle_alpha   90.00
_cell.angle_beta   90.00
_cell.angle_gamma   90.00
#
_symmetry.space_group_name_H-M   'P 1'
#
loop_
_entity.id
_entity.type
_entity.pdbx_description
1 polymer ?
#
loop_
_entity_poly.entity_id
_entity_poly.type
_entity_poly.pdbx_seq_one_letter_code
_entity_poly.pdbx_strand_id
1 'polypeptide(L)'
;MKNTIIQSAFIIITISLSACGQAESPQAENRQEMAEFYIAAFETLLAEDSGLNEGMEYLIIDFEELPAADGGPTGNAATEPQTAEESGEKPGPEVIAEVLVYFEDTYGVETREGDMQTIEQEGMMDEETMTIDGILLTIEDVRFTSKTEAIMEGTKFKGGLGAIGLRMELKERESTWSVEQTEMLWVS
;
A
#
# COMPACT_ATOMS: atom_id res chain seq x y z
N MET A 1 1.18 -78.48 7.35
CA MET A 1 0.98 -77.96 8.72
C MET A 1 2.15 -77.03 9.01
N LYS A 2 1.86 -75.75 9.35
CA LYS A 2 2.73 -74.78 10.06
C LYS A 2 4.07 -74.43 9.36
N ASN A 3 4.36 -73.21 8.90
CA ASN A 3 4.26 -71.94 9.62
C ASN A 3 4.19 -70.74 8.65
N THR A 4 3.34 -69.79 9.04
CA THR A 4 3.22 -68.42 8.53
C THR A 4 4.13 -67.51 9.35
N ILE A 5 5.03 -66.73 8.75
CA ILE A 5 5.49 -65.45 9.30
C ILE A 5 5.66 -64.47 8.14
N ILE A 6 4.76 -63.50 8.10
CA ILE A 6 4.79 -62.29 7.28
C ILE A 6 5.73 -61.32 7.99
N GLN A 7 6.83 -60.91 7.36
CA GLN A 7 7.59 -59.74 7.80
C GLN A 7 7.29 -58.58 6.85
N SER A 8 6.39 -57.72 7.31
CA SER A 8 6.12 -56.41 6.75
C SER A 8 7.38 -55.55 6.78
N ALA A 9 7.98 -55.29 5.61
CA ALA A 9 8.94 -54.22 5.44
C ALA A 9 8.18 -52.90 5.31
N PHE A 10 7.99 -52.23 6.44
CA PHE A 10 7.52 -50.85 6.52
C PHE A 10 8.68 -49.95 6.07
N ILE A 11 8.75 -49.64 4.77
CA ILE A 11 9.69 -48.66 4.23
C ILE A 11 9.14 -47.28 4.59
N ILE A 12 9.62 -46.74 5.72
CA ILE A 12 9.48 -45.33 6.08
C ILE A 12 10.41 -44.57 5.15
N ILE A 13 9.88 -44.07 4.03
CA ILE A 13 10.53 -42.98 3.28
C ILE A 13 10.43 -41.76 4.19
N THR A 14 11.51 -41.50 4.93
CA THR A 14 11.76 -40.21 5.54
C THR A 14 11.82 -39.18 4.42
N ILE A 15 10.71 -38.47 4.23
CA ILE A 15 10.69 -37.20 3.50
C ILE A 15 11.56 -36.26 4.35
N SER A 16 12.78 -36.04 3.92
CA SER A 16 13.60 -34.92 4.39
C SER A 16 12.90 -33.65 3.93
N LEU A 17 12.01 -33.13 4.77
CA LEU A 17 11.60 -31.73 4.73
C LEU A 17 12.86 -30.93 5.09
N SER A 18 13.67 -30.62 4.08
CA SER A 18 14.47 -29.40 4.11
C SER A 18 13.49 -28.24 3.95
N ALA A 19 12.71 -27.99 5.00
CA ALA A 19 12.22 -26.64 5.24
C ALA A 19 13.48 -25.84 5.56
N CYS A 20 14.05 -25.19 4.55
CA CYS A 20 14.79 -23.97 4.81
C CYS A 20 13.78 -23.02 5.46
N GLY A 21 13.69 -23.08 6.78
CA GLY A 21 13.23 -21.95 7.56
C GLY A 21 14.27 -20.87 7.37
N GLN A 22 14.15 -20.11 6.28
CA GLN A 22 14.71 -18.78 6.25
C GLN A 22 13.89 -18.01 7.28
N ALA A 23 14.46 -17.85 8.47
CA ALA A 23 14.08 -16.72 9.30
C ALA A 23 14.36 -15.51 8.42
N GLU A 24 13.30 -14.89 7.94
CA GLU A 24 13.37 -13.63 7.22
C GLU A 24 14.12 -12.66 8.14
N SER A 25 15.09 -11.93 7.59
CA SER A 25 15.84 -11.00 8.43
C SER A 25 14.86 -9.96 8.98
N PRO A 26 15.08 -9.40 10.18
CA PRO A 26 14.21 -8.36 10.74
C PRO A 26 14.02 -7.14 9.82
N GLN A 27 14.93 -6.95 8.86
CA GLN A 27 14.84 -5.91 7.84
C GLN A 27 13.89 -6.27 6.69
N ALA A 28 13.78 -7.56 6.33
CA ALA A 28 12.82 -8.03 5.32
C ALA A 28 11.39 -8.05 5.87
N GLU A 29 11.23 -8.48 7.12
CA GLU A 29 9.93 -8.47 7.82
C GLU A 29 9.37 -7.05 7.92
N ASN A 30 10.16 -6.09 8.41
CA ASN A 30 9.74 -4.69 8.51
C ASN A 30 9.42 -4.07 7.14
N ARG A 31 10.14 -4.45 6.08
CA ARG A 31 9.87 -3.98 4.71
C ARG A 31 8.52 -4.48 4.22
N GLN A 32 8.26 -5.78 4.37
CA GLN A 32 7.00 -6.37 3.95
C GLN A 32 5.82 -5.78 4.73
N GLU A 33 5.94 -5.62 6.05
CA GLU A 33 4.93 -4.96 6.88
C GLU A 33 4.60 -3.55 6.37
N MET A 34 5.62 -2.78 5.93
CA MET A 34 5.42 -1.46 5.33
C MET A 34 4.84 -1.52 3.92
N ALA A 35 5.20 -2.49 3.10
CA ALA A 35 4.56 -2.67 1.80
C ALA A 35 3.07 -2.99 1.97
N GLU A 36 2.72 -3.88 2.90
CA GLU A 36 1.33 -4.22 3.24
C GLU A 36 0.54 -3.01 3.73
N PHE A 37 1.18 -2.11 4.49
CA PHE A 37 0.57 -0.83 4.91
C PHE A 37 0.13 0.05 3.73
N TYR A 38 1.01 0.27 2.74
CA TYR A 38 0.67 1.06 1.56
C TYR A 38 -0.28 0.32 0.62
N ILE A 39 -0.12 -0.98 0.45
CA ILE A 39 -1.02 -1.81 -0.35
C ILE A 39 -2.45 -1.70 0.17
N ALA A 40 -2.67 -1.83 1.48
CA ALA A 40 -3.98 -1.73 2.09
C ALA A 40 -4.67 -0.39 1.78
N ALA A 41 -3.92 0.70 1.79
CA ALA A 41 -4.45 2.03 1.49
C ALA A 41 -4.76 2.22 0.00
N PHE A 42 -3.84 1.87 -0.89
CA PHE A 42 -4.05 2.01 -2.33
C PHE A 42 -5.14 1.07 -2.86
N GLU A 43 -5.24 -0.15 -2.33
CA GLU A 43 -6.37 -1.06 -2.61
C GLU A 43 -7.70 -0.42 -2.21
N THR A 44 -7.73 0.25 -1.06
CA THR A 44 -8.94 0.95 -0.58
C THR A 44 -9.32 2.10 -1.49
N LEU A 45 -8.35 2.93 -1.93
CA LEU A 45 -8.58 3.99 -2.91
C LEU A 45 -9.10 3.46 -4.25
N LEU A 46 -8.52 2.36 -4.71
CA LEU A 46 -8.90 1.75 -5.98
C LEU A 46 -10.31 1.13 -5.89
N ALA A 47 -10.63 0.45 -4.79
CA ALA A 47 -11.94 -0.16 -4.56
C ALA A 47 -13.07 0.87 -4.41
N GLU A 48 -12.78 2.03 -3.82
CA GLU A 48 -13.74 3.12 -3.69
C GLU A 48 -14.06 3.74 -5.06
N ASP A 49 -15.34 3.92 -5.38
CA ASP A 49 -15.80 4.34 -6.72
C ASP A 49 -15.15 3.55 -7.88
N SER A 50 -15.53 2.27 -7.99
CA SER A 50 -15.07 1.39 -9.07
C SER A 50 -15.37 1.89 -10.50
N GLY A 51 -16.27 2.88 -10.67
CA GLY A 51 -16.55 3.47 -11.99
C GLY A 51 -15.34 4.21 -12.55
N LEU A 52 -14.55 4.83 -11.66
CA LEU A 52 -13.26 5.43 -12.01
C LEU A 52 -12.19 4.39 -12.36
N ASN A 53 -12.48 3.08 -12.32
CA ASN A 53 -11.53 2.06 -12.76
C ASN A 53 -11.86 1.55 -14.18
N GLU A 54 -12.96 2.00 -14.78
CA GLU A 54 -13.36 1.55 -16.11
C GLU A 54 -12.29 1.92 -17.15
N GLY A 55 -11.89 0.92 -17.95
CA GLY A 55 -10.90 1.09 -19.00
C GLY A 55 -9.49 1.43 -18.52
N MET A 56 -9.15 1.18 -17.24
CA MET A 56 -7.81 1.39 -16.72
C MET A 56 -6.75 0.63 -17.54
N GLU A 57 -5.85 1.36 -18.20
CA GLU A 57 -4.74 0.77 -18.98
C GLU A 57 -3.42 0.69 -18.21
N TYR A 58 -3.22 1.59 -17.24
CA TYR A 58 -2.04 1.66 -16.39
C TYR A 58 -2.40 2.24 -15.01
N LEU A 59 -1.49 2.05 -14.06
CA LEU A 59 -1.55 2.62 -12.71
C LEU A 59 -0.28 3.42 -12.43
N ILE A 60 -0.44 4.70 -12.10
CA ILE A 60 0.63 5.53 -11.57
C ILE A 60 0.42 5.64 -10.06
N ILE A 61 1.46 5.34 -9.29
CA ILE A 61 1.43 5.43 -7.83
C ILE A 61 2.41 6.50 -7.38
N ASP A 62 1.87 7.52 -6.71
CA ASP A 62 2.62 8.61 -6.12
C ASP A 62 2.79 8.39 -4.61
N PHE A 63 4.03 8.17 -4.21
CA PHE A 63 4.44 8.02 -2.82
C PHE A 63 4.97 9.37 -2.28
N GLU A 64 4.22 10.44 -2.51
CA GLU A 64 4.62 11.84 -2.27
C GLU A 64 5.50 12.01 -1.02
N GLU A 65 6.57 12.81 -1.15
CA GLU A 65 7.42 13.14 0.00
C GLU A 65 6.67 14.10 0.91
N LEU A 66 6.09 13.57 1.99
CA LEU A 66 5.24 14.35 2.87
C LEU A 66 6.06 15.47 3.53
N PRO A 67 5.57 16.72 3.54
CA PRO A 67 6.27 17.80 4.22
C PRO A 67 6.42 17.47 5.71
N ALA A 68 7.62 17.72 6.25
CA ALA A 68 7.82 17.74 7.69
C ALA A 68 6.85 18.75 8.29
N ALA A 69 5.96 18.31 9.18
CA ALA A 69 4.92 19.14 9.77
C ALA A 69 5.52 20.45 10.29
N ASP A 70 5.30 21.55 9.59
CA ASP A 70 5.65 22.86 10.10
C ASP A 70 4.60 23.22 11.16
N GLY A 71 5.05 23.36 12.41
CA GLY A 71 4.16 23.72 13.51
C GLY A 71 3.37 25.00 13.19
N GLY A 72 2.10 24.84 12.79
CA GLY A 72 1.15 25.92 12.59
C GLY A 72 0.83 26.69 13.89
N PRO A 73 0.23 27.89 13.77
CA PRO A 73 0.69 29.11 14.43
C PRO A 73 0.67 29.02 15.95
N THR A 74 1.80 29.34 16.58
CA THR A 74 1.93 29.44 18.04
C THR A 74 1.05 30.56 18.60
N GLY A 75 -0.16 30.19 19.01
CA GLY A 75 -0.96 30.91 19.98
C GLY A 75 -0.61 30.47 21.40
N ASN A 76 0.23 31.26 22.07
CA ASN A 76 0.30 31.45 23.52
C ASN A 76 -0.03 30.27 24.47
N ALA A 77 1.05 29.61 24.88
CA ALA A 77 1.42 29.18 26.24
C ALA A 77 0.53 28.19 27.03
N ALA A 78 1.22 27.10 27.39
CA ALA A 78 1.02 26.19 28.53
C ALA A 78 0.02 25.04 28.35
N THR A 79 0.45 24.00 27.65
CA THR A 79 0.58 22.63 28.16
C THR A 79 1.42 21.87 27.14
N GLU A 80 2.56 21.29 27.55
CA GLU A 80 3.30 20.35 26.70
C GLU A 80 2.56 19.01 26.67
N PRO A 81 2.18 18.49 25.49
CA PRO A 81 2.29 17.08 25.21
C PRO A 81 3.58 16.85 24.42
N GLN A 82 4.45 16.00 24.98
CA GLN A 82 5.52 15.36 24.24
C GLN A 82 4.90 14.38 23.22
N THR A 83 5.63 14.17 22.10
CA THR A 83 5.36 13.33 20.91
C THR A 83 4.41 13.90 19.85
N ALA A 84 4.96 14.77 19.00
CA ALA A 84 4.39 15.14 17.72
C ALA A 84 5.52 15.37 16.71
N GLU A 85 6.34 14.35 16.41
CA GLU A 85 7.38 14.42 15.38
C GLU A 85 7.63 13.03 14.79
N GLU A 86 6.90 12.70 13.71
CA GLU A 86 7.34 11.89 12.56
C GLU A 86 6.19 11.93 11.54
N SER A 87 6.15 13.00 10.74
CA SER A 87 5.39 13.05 9.49
C SER A 87 6.11 12.12 8.50
N GLY A 88 5.35 11.34 7.73
CA GLY A 88 5.86 10.17 7.00
C GLY A 88 6.91 10.54 5.95
N GLU A 89 8.16 10.12 6.17
CA GLU A 89 9.15 10.06 5.12
C GLU A 89 8.66 9.14 3.99
N LYS A 90 8.90 9.53 2.74
CA LYS A 90 8.62 8.69 1.58
C LYS A 90 9.16 7.27 1.80
N PRO A 91 8.40 6.20 1.51
CA PRO A 91 8.88 4.84 1.71
C PRO A 91 10.16 4.56 0.93
N GLY A 92 11.02 3.71 1.51
CA GLY A 92 12.26 3.29 0.87
C GLY A 92 11.99 2.58 -0.47
N PRO A 93 12.95 2.61 -1.43
CA PRO A 93 12.75 2.08 -2.78
C PRO A 93 12.41 0.59 -2.82
N GLU A 94 12.81 -0.18 -1.80
CA GLU A 94 12.48 -1.59 -1.70
C GLU A 94 11.00 -1.82 -1.34
N VAL A 95 10.41 -0.97 -0.50
CA VAL A 95 8.98 -0.98 -0.19
C VAL A 95 8.19 -0.55 -1.41
N ILE A 96 8.60 0.54 -2.07
CA ILE A 96 7.99 1.02 -3.32
C ILE A 96 7.94 -0.11 -4.36
N ALA A 97 9.07 -0.79 -4.59
CA ALA A 97 9.14 -1.88 -5.56
C ALA A 97 8.15 -3.03 -5.23
N GLU A 98 7.99 -3.39 -3.96
CA GLU A 98 7.04 -4.43 -3.53
C GLU A 98 5.58 -4.01 -3.78
N VAL A 99 5.24 -2.76 -3.49
CA VAL A 99 3.90 -2.22 -3.77
C VAL A 99 3.61 -2.22 -5.27
N LEU A 100 4.55 -1.72 -6.10
CA LEU A 100 4.36 -1.67 -7.56
C LEU A 100 4.17 -3.07 -8.17
N VAL A 101 5.00 -4.04 -7.76
CA VAL A 101 4.89 -5.44 -8.23
C VAL A 101 3.55 -6.04 -7.81
N TYR A 102 3.10 -5.80 -6.58
CA TYR A 102 1.80 -6.28 -6.12
C TYR A 102 0.66 -5.80 -7.03
N PHE A 103 0.62 -4.51 -7.38
CA PHE A 103 -0.45 -3.96 -8.23
C PHE A 103 -0.33 -4.42 -9.68
N GLU A 104 0.88 -4.49 -10.24
CA GLU A 104 1.12 -5.03 -11.58
C GLU A 104 0.63 -6.48 -11.70
N ASP A 105 1.00 -7.33 -10.75
CA ASP A 105 0.60 -8.75 -10.73
C ASP A 105 -0.90 -8.94 -10.48
N THR A 106 -1.50 -8.11 -9.61
CA THR A 106 -2.91 -8.22 -9.21
C THR A 106 -3.87 -7.75 -10.31
N TYR A 107 -3.52 -6.65 -10.98
CA TYR A 107 -4.41 -6.00 -11.95
C TYR A 107 -4.02 -6.26 -13.41
N GLY A 108 -2.81 -6.75 -13.68
CA GLY A 108 -2.33 -7.07 -15.03
C GLY A 108 -2.19 -5.84 -15.93
N VAL A 109 -1.99 -4.67 -15.33
CA VAL A 109 -1.75 -3.38 -16.00
C VAL A 109 -0.36 -2.88 -15.67
N GLU A 110 0.23 -2.09 -16.58
CA GLU A 110 1.51 -1.45 -16.31
C GLU A 110 1.39 -0.59 -15.05
N THR A 111 2.22 -0.85 -14.05
CA THR A 111 2.22 -0.11 -12.80
C THR A 111 3.61 0.46 -12.55
N ARG A 112 3.68 1.76 -12.23
CA ARG A 112 4.95 2.43 -11.97
C ARG A 112 4.80 3.61 -11.02
N GLU A 113 5.91 3.95 -10.40
CA GLU A 113 6.02 5.18 -9.61
C GLU A 113 5.94 6.40 -10.52
N GLY A 114 5.23 7.43 -10.08
CA GLY A 114 5.14 8.71 -10.77
C GLY A 114 4.10 9.62 -10.14
N ASP A 115 3.97 10.81 -10.71
CA ASP A 115 3.09 11.88 -10.26
C ASP A 115 2.35 12.52 -11.45
N MET A 116 1.60 13.61 -11.20
CA MET A 116 0.94 14.37 -12.28
C MET A 116 1.92 14.89 -13.33
N GLN A 117 3.11 15.32 -12.90
CA GLN A 117 4.13 15.83 -13.82
C GLN A 117 4.61 14.72 -14.78
N THR A 118 4.72 13.49 -14.30
CA THR A 118 5.06 12.31 -15.11
C THR A 118 4.00 12.09 -16.19
N ILE A 119 2.71 12.15 -15.83
CA ILE A 119 1.59 12.00 -16.77
C ILE A 119 1.63 13.08 -17.86
N GLU A 120 1.85 14.35 -17.48
CA GLU A 120 1.92 15.47 -18.41
C GLU A 120 3.11 15.37 -19.37
N GLN A 121 4.32 15.09 -18.84
CA GLN A 121 5.54 15.04 -19.64
C GLN A 121 5.54 13.90 -20.65
N GLU A 122 4.88 12.79 -20.32
CA GLU A 122 4.78 11.63 -21.19
C GLU A 122 3.60 11.71 -22.16
N GLY A 123 2.80 12.78 -22.11
CA GLY A 123 1.65 12.96 -23.00
C GLY A 123 0.54 11.94 -22.77
N MET A 124 0.40 11.49 -21.52
CA MET A 124 -0.59 10.47 -21.13
C MET A 124 -1.97 11.03 -20.83
N MET A 125 -2.10 12.36 -20.83
CA MET A 125 -3.35 13.08 -20.66
C MET A 125 -3.87 13.55 -22.02
N ASP A 126 -5.14 13.27 -22.29
CA ASP A 126 -5.85 13.86 -23.42
C ASP A 126 -6.10 15.35 -23.15
N GLU A 127 -5.50 16.24 -23.96
CA GLU A 127 -5.58 17.70 -23.74
C GLU A 127 -6.98 18.29 -23.97
N GLU A 128 -7.87 17.61 -24.71
CA GLU A 128 -9.22 18.13 -25.01
C GLU A 128 -10.18 17.81 -23.87
N THR A 129 -10.12 16.59 -23.36
CA THR A 129 -11.03 16.06 -22.35
C THR A 129 -10.44 16.11 -20.94
N MET A 130 -9.13 16.38 -20.83
CA MET A 130 -8.34 16.34 -19.60
C MET A 130 -8.37 14.97 -18.92
N THR A 131 -8.66 13.88 -19.64
CA THR A 131 -8.75 12.52 -19.09
C THR A 131 -7.43 11.76 -19.21
N ILE A 132 -7.29 10.73 -18.39
CA ILE A 132 -6.22 9.73 -18.50
C ILE A 132 -6.82 8.33 -18.67
N ASP A 133 -6.19 7.51 -19.50
CA ASP A 133 -6.63 6.12 -19.72
C ASP A 133 -6.26 5.20 -18.53
N GLY A 134 -5.26 5.59 -17.74
CA GLY A 134 -4.92 4.94 -16.48
C GLY A 134 -5.63 5.52 -15.26
N ILE A 135 -4.99 5.36 -14.10
CA ILE A 135 -5.36 5.96 -12.82
C ILE A 135 -4.10 6.47 -12.13
N LEU A 136 -4.19 7.64 -11.51
CA LEU A 136 -3.20 8.13 -10.55
C LEU A 136 -3.73 7.91 -9.13
N LEU A 137 -2.95 7.20 -8.32
CA LEU A 137 -3.18 7.05 -6.88
C LEU A 137 -2.09 7.81 -6.12
N THR A 138 -2.47 8.59 -5.13
CA THR A 138 -1.52 9.39 -4.33
C THR A 138 -1.82 9.23 -2.84
N ILE A 139 -0.79 9.11 -2.02
CA ILE A 139 -0.89 9.30 -0.57
C ILE A 139 -0.39 10.70 -0.22
N GLU A 140 -1.27 11.52 0.35
CA GLU A 140 -1.03 12.93 0.65
C GLU A 140 -0.65 13.18 2.11
N ASP A 141 -1.01 12.26 3.02
CA ASP A 141 -0.70 12.37 4.44
C ASP A 141 -0.64 10.99 5.10
N VAL A 142 0.32 10.79 6.01
CA VAL A 142 0.46 9.59 6.84
C VAL A 142 0.77 10.03 8.25
N ARG A 143 -0.11 9.65 9.19
CA ARG A 143 0.04 9.94 10.62
C ARG A 143 -0.15 8.68 11.45
N PHE A 144 0.93 8.19 12.03
CA PHE A 144 0.85 7.12 13.03
C PHE A 144 0.29 7.66 14.33
N THR A 145 -0.82 7.08 14.80
CA THR A 145 -1.43 7.42 16.10
C THR A 145 -0.92 6.50 17.20
N SER A 146 -0.41 5.32 16.84
CA SER A 146 0.31 4.40 17.69
C SER A 146 1.26 3.51 16.86
N LYS A 147 1.85 2.48 17.47
CA LYS A 147 2.67 1.49 16.74
C LYS A 147 1.87 0.64 15.75
N THR A 148 0.57 0.48 15.98
CA THR A 148 -0.30 -0.45 15.25
C THR A 148 -1.53 0.25 14.69
N GLU A 149 -1.56 1.58 14.70
CA GLU A 149 -2.69 2.38 14.21
C GLU A 149 -2.14 3.62 13.50
N ALA A 150 -2.73 3.94 12.36
CA ALA A 150 -2.37 5.10 11.55
C ALA A 150 -3.59 5.69 10.86
N ILE A 151 -3.49 6.95 10.48
CA ILE A 151 -4.44 7.65 9.62
C ILE A 151 -3.71 8.02 8.34
N MET A 152 -4.31 7.73 7.20
CA MET A 152 -3.78 8.08 5.89
C MET A 152 -4.81 8.89 5.11
N GLU A 153 -4.38 9.92 4.41
CA GLU A 153 -5.19 10.62 3.43
C GLU A 153 -4.59 10.38 2.05
N GLY A 154 -5.44 10.12 1.07
CA GLY A 154 -5.00 9.83 -0.28
C GLY A 154 -6.08 10.07 -1.31
N THR A 155 -5.68 10.07 -2.56
CA THR A 155 -6.55 10.42 -3.69
C THR A 155 -6.47 9.40 -4.80
N LYS A 156 -7.56 9.32 -5.56
CA LYS A 156 -7.63 8.62 -6.84
C LYS A 156 -8.11 9.58 -7.90
N PHE A 157 -7.38 9.66 -9.00
CA PHE A 157 -7.63 10.60 -10.09
C PHE A 157 -7.69 9.89 -11.44
N LYS A 158 -8.73 10.20 -12.24
CA LYS A 158 -8.88 9.78 -13.64
C LYS A 158 -9.12 10.98 -14.57
N GLY A 159 -8.51 12.12 -14.27
CA GLY A 159 -8.67 13.30 -15.12
C GLY A 159 -10.09 13.83 -15.13
N GLY A 160 -10.55 14.27 -16.30
CA GLY A 160 -11.90 14.81 -16.53
C GLY A 160 -13.05 13.85 -16.25
N LEU A 161 -12.77 12.57 -15.96
CA LEU A 161 -13.79 11.59 -15.53
C LEU A 161 -14.07 11.62 -14.04
N GLY A 162 -13.19 12.24 -13.25
CA GLY A 162 -13.42 12.49 -11.83
C GLY A 162 -12.22 12.16 -10.95
N ALA A 163 -12.38 12.53 -9.68
CA ALA A 163 -11.42 12.23 -8.64
C ALA A 163 -12.10 12.10 -7.27
N ILE A 164 -11.49 11.32 -6.39
CA ILE A 164 -11.93 11.17 -5.01
C ILE A 164 -10.76 11.40 -4.05
N GLY A 165 -11.09 11.93 -2.87
CA GLY A 165 -10.18 11.99 -1.73
C GLY A 165 -10.74 11.21 -0.56
N LEU A 166 -9.93 10.35 0.04
CA LEU A 166 -10.30 9.53 1.19
C LEU A 166 -9.39 9.80 2.37
N ARG A 167 -9.98 9.77 3.56
CA ARG A 167 -9.27 9.49 4.81
C ARG A 167 -9.51 8.02 5.18
N MET A 168 -8.45 7.35 5.56
CA MET A 168 -8.42 5.93 5.93
C MET A 168 -7.83 5.79 7.33
N GLU A 169 -8.53 5.07 8.22
CA GLU A 169 -7.98 4.64 9.50
C GLU A 169 -7.49 3.19 9.39
N LEU A 170 -6.18 3.00 9.55
CA LEU A 170 -5.52 1.71 9.40
C LEU A 170 -5.15 1.14 10.76
N LYS A 171 -5.26 -0.18 10.87
CA LYS A 171 -4.88 -0.94 12.06
C LYS A 171 -4.09 -2.19 11.69
N GLU A 172 -3.03 -2.44 12.42
CA GLU A 172 -2.22 -3.65 12.31
C GLU A 172 -2.77 -4.74 13.24
N ARG A 173 -2.92 -5.96 12.70
CA ARG A 173 -3.23 -7.17 13.47
C ARG A 173 -2.40 -8.33 12.92
N GLU A 174 -1.69 -9.01 13.81
CA GLU A 174 -0.88 -10.19 13.44
C GLU A 174 0.12 -9.89 12.31
N SER A 175 0.78 -8.72 12.35
CA SER A 175 1.73 -8.22 11.33
C SER A 175 1.12 -7.89 9.97
N THR A 176 -0.21 -7.78 9.87
CA THR A 176 -0.88 -7.31 8.64
C THR A 176 -1.69 -6.05 8.92
N TRP A 177 -1.54 -5.07 8.04
CA TRP A 177 -2.32 -3.82 8.08
C TRP A 177 -3.64 -3.95 7.32
N SER A 178 -4.71 -3.40 7.89
CA SER A 178 -6.01 -3.29 7.22
C SER A 178 -6.66 -1.93 7.48
N VAL A 179 -7.41 -1.44 6.49
CA VAL A 179 -8.27 -0.26 6.68
C VAL A 179 -9.52 -0.67 7.45
N GLU A 180 -9.76 -0.07 8.60
CA GLU A 180 -10.93 -0.35 9.45
C GLU A 180 -12.07 0.65 9.22
N GLN A 181 -11.73 1.87 8.79
CA GLN A 181 -12.70 2.91 8.49
C GLN A 181 -12.22 3.78 7.32
N THR A 182 -13.17 4.18 6.49
CA THR A 182 -12.98 5.19 5.45
C THR A 182 -13.93 6.37 5.66
N GLU A 183 -13.46 7.56 5.33
CA GLU A 183 -14.25 8.79 5.28
C GLU A 183 -14.00 9.44 3.92
N MET A 184 -15.06 9.61 3.12
CA MET A 184 -15.00 10.38 1.88
C MET A 184 -14.79 11.86 2.21
N LEU A 185 -13.64 12.40 1.84
CA LEU A 185 -13.32 13.82 2.06
C LEU A 185 -13.97 14.67 0.99
N TRP A 186 -13.86 14.25 -0.28
CA TRP A 186 -14.44 14.96 -1.42
C TRP A 186 -14.54 14.05 -2.65
N VAL A 187 -15.42 14.44 -3.57
CA VAL A 187 -15.60 13.84 -4.91
C VAL A 187 -15.71 15.00 -5.90
N SER A 188 -15.00 14.90 -7.03
CA SER A 188 -15.01 15.89 -8.11
C SER A 188 -15.50 15.30 -9.42
#